data_AF-A0A449GY88-F1
#
_entry.id   AF-A0A449GY88-F1
#
_cell.length_a   1.000
_cell.length_b   1.000
_cell.length_c   1.000
_cell.angle_alpha   90.00
_cell.angle_beta   90.00
_cell.angle_gamma   90.00
#
_symmetry.space_group_name_H-M   'P 1'
#
loop_
_entity.id
_entity.type
_entity.pdbx_description
1 polymer ?
#
loop_
_entity_poly.entity_id
_entity_poly.type
_entity_poly.pdbx_seq_one_letter_code
_entity_poly.pdbx_strand_id
1 'polypeptide(L)'
;MPRSVRRSGSANAVWPDADALTWWLVEEVTQVERSGERVREHLLAELRRRKLEPPTTGRIDRIVAAGLSRGEEVLCDRVMSRLSTEVVARLVALVAPAADEAGELEGGSAVLASIRSDPGNVSSNTMLTEIAKLEAVREIGVPVEVFADIAPKTAKNWRARAAVESPSHLRGHPLPVKLIGRYAGANLRYYPRDEAVPTHRGMSGDWAELVYQGDKDGHRRVVRMVYEIATLQALREQLRWKEIGVVGADKWRNPAQDLPTDFKERRVEHYGKLRKPLDPTEFIDAMCEEMRTELEALHAALPKASWLEIKERKQGAIKLAPLAPLGEPRNLRKL
;
A
#
# COMPACT_ATOMS: atom_id res chain seq x y z
N MET A 1 2.29 64.88 20.88
CA MET A 1 1.71 63.55 20.57
C MET A 1 2.79 62.48 20.69
N PRO A 2 2.71 61.56 21.66
CA PRO A 2 3.66 60.45 21.78
C PRO A 2 3.05 59.19 21.15
N ARG A 3 3.73 58.54 20.19
CA ARG A 3 3.42 57.17 19.78
C ARG A 3 4.50 56.23 20.32
N SER A 4 4.15 55.72 21.50
CA SER A 4 4.58 54.52 22.18
C SER A 4 5.39 53.51 21.35
N VAL A 5 6.61 53.28 21.82
CA VAL A 5 7.43 52.08 21.60
C VAL A 5 6.64 50.86 22.09
N ARG A 6 6.13 50.03 21.17
CA ARG A 6 5.70 48.67 21.54
C ARG A 6 6.93 47.78 21.63
N ARG A 7 7.33 47.54 22.87
CA ARG A 7 8.33 46.55 23.28
C ARG A 7 7.97 45.18 22.70
N SER A 8 8.93 44.61 21.99
CA SER A 8 9.06 43.17 21.76
C SER A 8 9.12 42.46 23.11
N GLY A 9 8.05 41.74 23.44
CA GLY A 9 8.02 40.78 24.53
C GLY A 9 7.94 39.39 23.93
N SER A 10 8.99 38.94 23.25
CA SER A 10 9.18 37.53 22.94
C SER A 10 9.51 36.81 24.24
N ALA A 11 8.47 36.36 24.95
CA ALA A 11 8.64 35.29 25.91
C ALA A 11 9.17 34.09 25.10
N ASN A 12 10.42 33.71 25.34
CA ASN A 12 11.08 32.55 24.74
C ASN A 12 10.31 31.27 25.12
N ALA A 13 9.21 30.98 24.42
CA ALA A 13 8.74 29.63 24.25
C ALA A 13 9.67 29.00 23.21
N VAL A 14 10.64 28.22 23.69
CA VAL A 14 11.47 27.39 22.80
C VAL A 14 10.51 26.55 21.98
N TRP A 15 10.50 26.77 20.68
CA TRP A 15 9.66 26.02 19.76
C TRP A 15 10.06 24.54 19.90
N PRO A 16 9.17 23.61 20.28
CA PRO A 16 9.52 22.21 20.26
C PRO A 16 9.86 21.86 18.81
N ASP A 17 11.05 21.31 18.59
CA ASP A 17 11.46 20.92 17.24
C ASP A 17 10.43 19.94 16.65
N ALA A 18 10.31 19.93 15.32
CA ALA A 18 9.40 19.07 14.58
C ALA A 18 9.51 17.61 15.03
N ASP A 19 10.72 17.15 15.37
CA ASP A 19 10.93 15.80 15.89
C ASP A 19 10.28 15.56 17.27
N ALA A 20 10.27 16.55 18.17
CA ALA A 20 9.59 16.43 19.45
C ALA A 20 8.06 16.33 19.30
N LEU A 21 7.48 17.10 18.36
CA LEU A 21 6.06 17.00 18.03
C LEU A 21 5.73 15.68 17.35
N THR A 22 6.62 15.18 16.50
CA THR A 22 6.46 13.87 15.89
C THR A 22 6.50 12.75 16.92
N TRP A 23 7.44 12.75 17.86
CA TRP A 23 7.49 11.74 18.92
C TRP A 23 6.28 11.79 19.84
N TRP A 24 5.82 13.00 20.20
CA TRP A 24 4.56 13.15 20.93
C TRP A 24 3.37 12.51 20.17
N LEU A 25 3.27 12.74 18.84
CA LEU A 25 2.25 12.07 18.03
C LEU A 25 2.40 10.54 18.08
N VAL A 26 3.62 10.01 18.02
CA VAL A 26 3.89 8.57 18.08
C VAL A 26 3.47 7.95 19.41
N GLU A 27 3.73 8.63 20.52
CA GLU A 27 3.44 8.13 21.85
C GLU A 27 1.95 8.23 22.19
N GLU A 28 1.34 9.38 21.93
CA GLU A 28 0.03 9.73 22.47
C GLU A 28 -1.13 9.52 21.48
N VAL A 29 -0.85 9.41 20.17
CA VAL A 29 -1.90 9.45 19.14
C VAL A 29 -1.81 8.28 18.18
N THR A 30 -0.68 8.11 17.48
CA THR A 30 -0.61 7.29 16.27
C THR A 30 -0.51 5.79 16.52
N GLN A 31 -0.46 5.36 17.79
CA GLN A 31 -0.63 3.95 18.16
C GLN A 31 -2.10 3.50 18.03
N VAL A 32 -3.06 4.42 18.16
CA VAL A 32 -4.50 4.13 18.16
C VAL A 32 -5.19 4.76 16.95
N GLU A 33 -4.95 6.05 16.69
CA GLU A 33 -5.54 6.76 15.56
C GLU A 33 -4.58 6.81 14.37
N ARG A 34 -5.05 6.36 13.21
CA ARG A 34 -4.23 6.20 12.00
C ARG A 34 -4.72 7.07 10.83
N SER A 35 -5.83 7.79 11.00
CA SER A 35 -6.34 8.74 10.02
C SER A 35 -5.54 10.04 10.04
N GLY A 36 -4.95 10.41 8.91
CA GLY A 36 -4.16 11.64 8.80
C GLY A 36 -4.93 12.91 9.17
N GLU A 37 -6.22 12.98 8.83
CA GLU A 37 -7.09 14.11 9.21
C GLU A 37 -7.22 14.22 10.73
N ARG A 38 -7.52 13.11 11.41
CA ARG A 38 -7.69 13.11 12.87
C ARG A 38 -6.37 13.33 13.60
N VAL A 39 -5.28 12.74 13.13
CA VAL A 39 -3.93 12.99 13.67
C VAL A 39 -3.55 14.47 13.52
N ARG A 40 -3.91 15.12 12.41
CA ARG A 40 -3.74 16.56 12.22
C ARG A 40 -4.57 17.38 13.22
N GLU A 41 -5.81 16.99 13.47
CA GLU A 41 -6.66 17.64 14.49
C GLU A 41 -6.05 17.54 15.88
N HIS A 42 -5.53 16.37 16.27
CA HIS A 42 -4.82 16.18 17.54
C HIS A 42 -3.58 17.05 17.65
N LEU A 43 -2.75 17.13 16.60
CA LEU A 43 -1.57 18.00 16.57
C LEU A 43 -1.97 19.48 16.75
N LEU A 44 -2.99 19.94 16.02
CA LEU A 44 -3.47 21.32 16.12
C LEU A 44 -4.07 21.62 17.51
N ALA A 45 -4.80 20.68 18.10
CA ALA A 45 -5.33 20.80 19.44
C ALA A 45 -4.20 20.92 20.49
N GLU A 46 -3.14 20.14 20.33
CA GLU A 46 -1.99 20.17 21.22
C GLU A 46 -1.20 21.47 21.11
N LEU A 47 -1.00 21.99 19.89
CA LEU A 47 -0.37 23.29 19.68
C LEU A 47 -1.18 24.40 20.36
N ARG A 48 -2.52 24.39 20.23
CA ARG A 48 -3.41 25.33 20.93
C ARG A 48 -3.29 25.19 22.45
N ARG A 49 -3.26 23.96 22.97
CA ARG A 49 -3.11 23.69 24.41
C ARG A 49 -1.79 24.24 24.95
N ARG A 50 -0.70 24.08 24.20
CA ARG A 50 0.62 24.64 24.52
C ARG A 50 0.74 26.13 24.22
N LYS A 51 -0.31 26.78 23.70
CA LYS A 51 -0.33 28.19 23.27
C LYS A 51 0.78 28.52 22.27
N LEU A 52 1.09 27.56 21.39
CA LEU A 52 2.08 27.71 20.32
C LEU A 52 1.37 28.17 19.05
N GLU A 53 2.00 29.09 18.33
CA GLU A 53 1.54 29.47 16.99
C GLU A 53 1.74 28.29 16.02
N PRO A 54 0.70 27.91 15.26
CA PRO A 54 0.79 26.77 14.36
C PRO A 54 1.83 27.05 13.25
N PRO A 55 2.71 26.08 12.95
CA PRO A 55 3.57 26.18 11.77
C PRO A 55 2.76 26.21 10.48
N THR A 56 3.43 26.46 9.35
CA THR A 56 2.79 26.42 8.04
C THR A 56 2.10 25.07 7.80
N THR A 57 0.99 25.08 7.06
CA THR A 57 0.21 23.87 6.74
C THR A 57 1.10 22.75 6.19
N GLY A 58 2.01 23.07 5.26
CA GLY A 58 2.93 22.08 4.70
C GLY A 58 3.96 21.53 5.70
N ARG A 59 4.26 22.22 6.82
CA ARG A 59 5.07 21.67 7.91
C ARG A 59 4.25 20.81 8.85
N ILE A 60 2.99 21.17 9.11
CA ILE A 60 2.02 20.34 9.84
C ILE A 60 1.84 18.99 9.14
N ASP A 61 1.58 19.00 7.84
CA ASP A 61 1.34 17.78 7.06
C ASP A 61 2.57 16.85 7.08
N ARG A 62 3.78 17.43 7.04
CA ARG A 62 5.03 16.68 7.19
C ARG A 62 5.18 16.04 8.57
N ILE A 63 4.86 16.77 9.64
CA ILE A 63 4.92 16.24 11.02
C ILE A 63 3.90 15.12 11.21
N VAL A 64 2.69 15.29 10.68
CA VAL A 64 1.63 14.26 10.71
C VAL A 64 2.04 13.02 9.94
N ALA A 65 2.55 13.17 8.72
CA ALA A 65 3.05 12.06 7.92
C ALA A 65 4.20 11.32 8.62
N ALA A 66 5.15 12.06 9.20
CA ALA A 66 6.25 11.48 9.96
C ALA A 66 5.76 10.74 11.22
N GLY A 67 4.79 11.29 11.95
CA GLY A 67 4.20 10.65 13.13
C GLY A 67 3.41 9.39 12.79
N LEU A 68 2.68 9.39 11.67
CA LEU A 68 2.03 8.19 11.15
C LEU A 68 3.07 7.13 10.78
N SER A 69 4.09 7.50 10.00
CA SER A 69 5.15 6.57 9.58
C SER A 69 5.88 5.95 10.78
N ARG A 70 6.40 6.77 11.70
CA ARG A 70 7.09 6.32 12.92
C ARG A 70 6.18 5.52 13.85
N GLY A 71 4.91 5.89 13.96
CA GLY A 71 3.93 5.10 14.71
C GLY A 71 3.69 3.72 14.10
N GLU A 72 3.72 3.61 12.78
CA GLU A 72 3.64 2.29 12.12
C GLU A 72 4.87 1.45 12.41
N GLU A 73 6.06 2.05 12.35
CA GLU A 73 7.32 1.39 12.70
C GLU A 73 7.28 0.86 14.13
N VAL A 74 6.87 1.67 15.11
CA VAL A 74 6.75 1.25 16.52
C VAL A 74 5.76 0.09 16.70
N LEU A 75 4.61 0.13 16.02
CA LEU A 75 3.63 -0.96 16.08
C LEU A 75 4.17 -2.23 15.42
N CYS A 76 4.88 -2.12 14.29
CA CYS A 76 5.52 -3.24 13.63
C CYS A 76 6.63 -3.84 14.49
N ASP A 77 7.50 -3.01 15.09
CA ASP A 77 8.57 -3.46 15.96
C ASP A 77 8.02 -4.19 17.19
N ARG A 78 6.90 -3.72 17.75
CA ARG A 78 6.18 -4.40 18.83
C ARG A 78 5.66 -5.78 18.43
N VAL A 79 5.15 -5.93 17.21
CA VAL A 79 4.69 -7.23 16.69
C VAL A 79 5.89 -8.13 16.42
N MET A 80 6.95 -7.60 15.81
CA MET A 80 8.17 -8.34 15.49
C MET A 80 8.91 -8.82 16.74
N SER A 81 8.91 -8.05 17.83
CA SER A 81 9.54 -8.45 19.10
C SER A 81 8.85 -9.65 19.78
N ARG A 82 7.63 -9.98 19.37
CA ARG A 82 6.87 -11.14 19.85
C ARG A 82 7.10 -12.40 18.99
N LEU A 83 7.83 -12.28 17.88
CA LEU A 83 8.12 -13.39 16.99
C LEU A 83 9.53 -13.92 17.25
N SER A 84 9.68 -15.24 17.41
CA SER A 84 11.00 -15.86 17.44
C SER A 84 11.63 -15.87 16.05
N THR A 85 12.95 -15.95 16.00
CA THR A 85 13.70 -16.07 14.73
C THR A 85 13.24 -17.28 13.89
N GLU A 86 12.86 -18.38 14.55
CA GLU A 86 12.32 -19.58 13.90
C GLU A 86 10.96 -19.31 13.24
N VAL A 87 10.04 -18.65 13.94
CA VAL A 87 8.73 -18.28 13.38
C VAL A 87 8.91 -17.32 12.20
N VAL A 88 9.80 -16.34 12.32
CA VAL A 88 10.14 -15.42 11.22
C VAL A 88 10.69 -16.19 10.01
N ALA A 89 11.59 -17.16 10.23
CA ALA A 89 12.12 -17.99 9.15
C ALA A 89 11.02 -18.79 8.44
N ARG A 90 10.09 -19.39 9.19
CA ARG A 90 8.92 -20.08 8.61
C ARG A 90 8.01 -19.15 7.83
N LEU A 91 7.74 -17.94 8.34
CA LEU A 91 6.96 -16.92 7.63
C LEU A 91 7.63 -16.47 6.32
N VAL A 92 8.95 -16.33 6.32
CA VAL A 92 9.72 -16.01 5.10
C VAL A 92 9.72 -17.18 4.12
N ALA A 93 9.81 -18.42 4.61
CA ALA A 93 9.76 -19.61 3.77
C ALA A 93 8.43 -19.74 3.00
N LEU A 94 7.29 -19.31 3.59
CA LEU A 94 5.99 -19.28 2.91
C LEU A 94 5.95 -18.41 1.66
N VAL A 95 6.85 -17.43 1.57
CA VAL A 95 6.96 -16.59 0.39
C VAL A 95 8.13 -16.98 -0.47
N ALA A 96 8.92 -18.02 -0.17
CA ALA A 96 10.02 -18.48 -1.01
C ALA A 96 9.53 -19.21 -2.29
N PRO A 97 10.25 -19.13 -3.41
CA PRO A 97 9.93 -19.93 -4.60
C PRO A 97 10.08 -21.43 -4.28
N ALA A 98 9.29 -22.28 -4.95
CA ALA A 98 9.60 -23.71 -4.99
C ALA A 98 10.98 -23.85 -5.63
N ALA A 99 11.89 -24.61 -5.01
CA ALA A 99 13.17 -24.89 -5.62
C ALA A 99 12.92 -25.80 -6.83
N ASP A 100 13.23 -25.30 -8.03
CA ASP A 100 13.38 -26.15 -9.20
C ASP A 100 14.67 -26.96 -9.00
N GLU A 101 14.55 -28.17 -8.46
CA GLU A 101 15.25 -29.38 -8.91
C GLU A 101 15.03 -30.54 -7.90
N ALA A 102 14.51 -31.66 -8.43
CA ALA A 102 14.52 -33.01 -7.87
C ALA A 102 13.98 -33.21 -6.43
N GLY A 103 12.67 -33.46 -6.33
CA GLY A 103 12.09 -34.23 -5.21
C GLY A 103 11.00 -33.48 -4.44
N GLU A 104 9.77 -33.96 -4.60
CA GLU A 104 8.55 -33.74 -3.80
C GLU A 104 8.71 -32.98 -2.47
N LEU A 105 8.71 -31.65 -2.52
CA LEU A 105 8.23 -30.78 -1.44
C LEU A 105 7.54 -29.57 -2.07
N GLU A 106 6.23 -29.46 -1.88
CA GLU A 106 5.45 -28.27 -2.28
C GLU A 106 6.11 -27.00 -1.71
N GLY A 107 6.66 -26.15 -2.58
CA GLY A 107 7.35 -24.93 -2.13
C GLY A 107 6.43 -24.04 -1.29
N GLY A 108 7.00 -23.26 -0.36
CA GLY A 108 6.23 -22.47 0.60
C GLY A 108 5.21 -21.50 -0.05
N SER A 109 5.48 -20.98 -1.25
CA SER A 109 4.52 -20.19 -2.01
C SER A 109 3.26 -20.97 -2.43
N ALA A 110 3.35 -22.28 -2.65
CA ALA A 110 2.21 -23.14 -2.94
C ALA A 110 1.38 -23.38 -1.66
N VAL A 111 2.05 -23.60 -0.52
CA VAL A 111 1.40 -23.68 0.80
C VAL A 111 0.64 -22.39 1.12
N LEU A 112 1.25 -21.23 0.90
CA LEU A 112 0.60 -19.93 1.09
C LEU A 112 -0.59 -19.72 0.14
N ALA A 113 -0.49 -20.16 -1.11
CA ALA A 113 -1.60 -20.11 -2.06
C ALA A 113 -2.77 -21.02 -1.63
N SER A 114 -2.46 -22.22 -1.13
CA SER A 114 -3.44 -23.16 -0.58
C SER A 114 -4.16 -22.55 0.63
N ILE A 115 -3.43 -21.98 1.60
CA ILE A 115 -3.99 -21.31 2.79
C ILE A 115 -4.94 -20.16 2.40
N ARG A 116 -4.65 -19.42 1.33
CA ARG A 116 -5.48 -18.29 0.86
C ARG A 116 -6.69 -18.71 0.02
N SER A 117 -6.72 -19.94 -0.48
CA SER A 117 -7.78 -20.41 -1.37
C SER A 117 -9.08 -20.67 -0.62
N ASP A 118 -10.21 -20.34 -1.26
CA ASP A 118 -11.53 -20.60 -0.71
C ASP A 118 -11.76 -22.13 -0.57
N PRO A 119 -12.46 -22.56 0.49
CA PRO A 119 -12.76 -23.98 0.72
C PRO A 119 -13.67 -24.58 -0.35
N GLY A 120 -14.43 -23.76 -1.09
CA GLY A 120 -15.42 -24.26 -2.05
C GLY A 120 -16.58 -24.99 -1.37
N ASN A 121 -17.20 -25.94 -2.09
CA ASN A 121 -18.37 -26.66 -1.60
C ASN A 121 -18.02 -27.67 -0.50
N VAL A 122 -18.89 -27.77 0.51
CA VAL A 122 -18.70 -28.66 1.66
C VAL A 122 -18.80 -30.12 1.23
N SER A 123 -17.72 -30.88 1.45
CA SER A 123 -17.65 -32.33 1.28
C SER A 123 -16.66 -32.91 2.30
N SER A 124 -16.66 -34.23 2.51
CA SER A 124 -15.66 -34.86 3.40
C SER A 124 -14.22 -34.60 2.91
N ASN A 125 -13.99 -34.61 1.60
CA ASN A 125 -12.67 -34.32 1.04
C ASN A 125 -12.29 -32.85 1.28
N THR A 126 -13.25 -31.94 1.10
CA THR A 126 -13.05 -30.52 1.39
C THR A 126 -12.69 -30.31 2.86
N MET A 127 -13.36 -30.99 3.80
CA MET A 127 -13.04 -30.88 5.23
C MET A 127 -11.61 -31.33 5.55
N LEU A 128 -11.15 -32.44 4.95
CA LEU A 128 -9.78 -32.93 5.16
C LEU A 128 -8.74 -31.94 4.60
N THR A 129 -8.99 -31.36 3.43
CA THR A 129 -8.13 -30.31 2.85
C THR A 129 -8.07 -29.08 3.76
N GLU A 130 -9.21 -28.63 4.29
CA GLU A 130 -9.23 -27.48 5.21
C GLU A 130 -8.56 -27.78 6.55
N ILE A 131 -8.65 -29.01 7.07
CA ILE A 131 -7.89 -29.43 8.26
C ILE A 131 -6.39 -29.34 7.99
N ALA A 132 -5.91 -29.86 6.85
CA ALA A 132 -4.51 -29.77 6.47
C ALA A 132 -4.02 -28.31 6.33
N LYS A 133 -4.84 -27.41 5.78
CA LYS A 133 -4.54 -25.96 5.76
C LYS A 133 -4.39 -25.39 7.17
N LEU A 134 -5.29 -25.76 8.10
CA LEU A 134 -5.23 -25.28 9.49
C LEU A 134 -4.03 -25.83 10.24
N GLU A 135 -3.65 -27.08 10.00
CA GLU A 135 -2.43 -27.70 10.54
C GLU A 135 -1.19 -26.97 10.01
N ALA A 136 -1.10 -26.72 8.70
CA ALA A 136 -0.02 -25.93 8.10
C ALA A 136 0.06 -24.51 8.71
N VAL A 137 -1.07 -23.85 8.97
CA VAL A 137 -1.09 -22.55 9.65
C VAL A 137 -0.57 -22.65 11.09
N ARG A 138 -0.95 -23.70 11.83
CA ARG A 138 -0.49 -23.94 13.21
C ARG A 138 1.00 -24.24 13.28
N GLU A 139 1.54 -24.98 12.31
CA GLU A 139 2.96 -25.31 12.22
C GLU A 139 3.87 -24.10 12.01
N ILE A 140 3.35 -22.98 11.47
CA ILE A 140 4.10 -21.71 11.41
C ILE A 140 4.45 -21.22 12.84
N GLY A 141 3.63 -21.57 13.83
CA GLY A 141 3.88 -21.28 15.25
C GLY A 141 3.79 -19.80 15.62
N VAL A 142 2.99 -19.01 14.89
CA VAL A 142 2.72 -17.62 15.26
C VAL A 142 2.00 -17.59 16.62
N PRO A 143 2.53 -16.87 17.63
CA PRO A 143 1.88 -16.78 18.94
C PRO A 143 0.48 -16.17 18.85
N VAL A 144 -0.46 -16.68 19.64
CA VAL A 144 -1.86 -16.17 19.64
C VAL A 144 -1.94 -14.69 20.01
N GLU A 145 -1.02 -14.23 20.86
CA GLU A 145 -0.92 -12.84 21.35
C GLU A 145 -0.02 -11.95 20.47
N VAL A 146 0.36 -12.37 19.26
CA VAL A 146 1.27 -11.60 18.40
C VAL A 146 0.75 -10.16 18.13
N PHE A 147 -0.58 -10.01 18.04
CA PHE A 147 -1.25 -8.72 17.85
C PHE A 147 -1.89 -8.15 19.13
N ALA A 148 -1.54 -8.66 20.32
CA ALA A 148 -2.00 -8.07 21.58
C ALA A 148 -1.73 -6.56 21.61
N ASP A 149 -2.65 -5.75 22.14
CA ASP A 149 -2.53 -4.29 22.21
C ASP A 149 -2.39 -3.56 20.85
N ILE A 150 -2.64 -4.25 19.73
CA ILE A 150 -2.79 -3.62 18.42
C ILE A 150 -4.27 -3.37 18.18
N ALA A 151 -4.63 -2.12 17.86
CA ALA A 151 -6.01 -1.77 17.55
C ALA A 151 -6.57 -2.66 16.42
N PRO A 152 -7.77 -3.25 16.55
CA PRO A 152 -8.32 -4.18 15.56
C PRO A 152 -8.41 -3.59 14.14
N LYS A 153 -8.66 -2.28 14.04
CA LYS A 153 -8.67 -1.55 12.76
C LYS A 153 -7.29 -1.55 12.08
N THR A 154 -6.22 -1.42 12.85
CA THR A 154 -4.84 -1.48 12.35
C THR A 154 -4.50 -2.87 11.83
N ALA A 155 -4.77 -3.91 12.62
CA ALA A 155 -4.56 -5.30 12.19
C ALA A 155 -5.40 -5.65 10.95
N LYS A 156 -6.66 -5.19 10.88
CA LYS A 156 -7.52 -5.35 9.70
C LYS A 156 -6.91 -4.68 8.45
N ASN A 157 -6.36 -3.48 8.59
CA ASN A 157 -5.72 -2.76 7.49
C ASN A 157 -4.44 -3.46 7.01
N TRP A 158 -3.61 -3.96 7.93
CA TRP A 158 -2.43 -4.76 7.58
C TRP A 158 -2.81 -6.05 6.86
N ARG A 159 -3.83 -6.77 7.33
CA ARG A 159 -4.37 -7.95 6.65
C ARG A 159 -4.85 -7.62 5.24
N ALA A 160 -5.61 -6.53 5.08
CA ALA A 160 -6.10 -6.11 3.76
C ALA A 160 -4.97 -5.81 2.78
N ARG A 161 -3.89 -5.15 3.25
CA ARG A 161 -2.69 -4.90 2.45
C ARG A 161 -1.97 -6.19 2.04
N ALA A 162 -1.75 -7.10 2.99
CA ALA A 162 -1.07 -8.37 2.71
C ALA A 162 -1.91 -9.32 1.82
N ALA A 163 -3.25 -9.22 1.87
CA ALA A 163 -4.16 -10.07 1.11
C ALA A 163 -4.14 -9.79 -0.39
N VAL A 164 -3.93 -8.53 -0.79
CA VAL A 164 -3.85 -8.12 -2.21
C VAL A 164 -2.45 -8.29 -2.80
N GLU A 165 -1.47 -8.66 -1.98
CA GLU A 165 -0.08 -8.76 -2.38
C GLU A 165 0.30 -10.19 -2.75
N SER A 166 1.00 -10.36 -3.87
CA SER A 166 1.49 -11.66 -4.33
C SER A 166 2.71 -12.13 -3.50
N PRO A 167 2.99 -13.44 -3.42
CA PRO A 167 4.19 -13.94 -2.75
C PRO A 167 5.49 -13.33 -3.31
N SER A 168 5.55 -13.03 -4.61
CA SER A 168 6.69 -12.36 -5.22
C SER A 168 6.86 -10.90 -4.77
N HIS A 169 5.77 -10.16 -4.57
CA HIS A 169 5.81 -8.80 -4.02
C HIS A 169 6.18 -8.78 -2.54
N LEU A 170 5.68 -9.74 -1.76
CA LEU A 170 6.05 -9.87 -0.35
C LEU A 170 7.55 -10.10 -0.17
N ARG A 171 8.18 -10.92 -1.03
CA ARG A 171 9.65 -11.08 -1.07
C ARG A 171 10.40 -9.78 -1.41
N GLY A 172 9.75 -8.86 -2.12
CA GLY A 172 10.30 -7.59 -2.58
C GLY A 172 10.16 -6.42 -1.60
N HIS A 173 9.52 -6.62 -0.44
CA HIS A 173 9.44 -5.59 0.61
C HIS A 173 10.85 -5.16 1.07
N PRO A 174 11.04 -3.88 1.45
CA PRO A 174 12.27 -3.15 1.21
C PRO A 174 13.37 -3.41 2.26
N LEU A 175 13.80 -4.66 2.43
CA LEU A 175 15.12 -4.93 3.02
C LEU A 175 16.25 -4.26 2.21
N PRO A 176 16.22 -4.26 0.85
CA PRO A 176 17.21 -3.57 0.05
C PRO A 176 17.25 -2.05 0.32
N VAL A 177 16.12 -1.35 0.25
CA VAL A 177 16.09 0.12 0.45
C VAL A 177 16.45 0.52 1.88
N LYS A 178 16.07 -0.30 2.88
CA LYS A 178 16.52 -0.11 4.27
C LYS A 178 18.03 -0.26 4.41
N LEU A 179 18.64 -1.23 3.71
CA LEU A 179 20.10 -1.39 3.68
C LEU A 179 20.78 -0.16 3.05
N ILE A 180 20.29 0.33 1.91
CA ILE A 180 20.80 1.57 1.27
C ILE A 180 20.71 2.75 2.23
N GLY A 181 19.56 2.93 2.89
CA GLY A 181 19.34 3.99 3.86
C GLY A 181 20.32 3.95 5.03
N ARG A 182 20.63 2.75 5.55
CA ARG A 182 21.57 2.56 6.68
C ARG A 182 22.99 2.98 6.32
N TYR A 183 23.40 2.81 5.06
CA TYR A 183 24.77 3.10 4.60
C TYR A 183 24.90 4.35 3.73
N ALA A 184 23.82 5.13 3.52
CA ALA A 184 23.80 6.27 2.60
C ALA A 184 24.93 7.29 2.81
N GLY A 185 25.35 7.51 4.06
CA GLY A 185 26.46 8.41 4.42
C GLY A 185 27.84 7.75 4.57
N ALA A 186 27.93 6.43 4.43
CA ALA A 186 29.18 5.70 4.61
C ALA A 186 30.08 5.85 3.36
N ASN A 187 31.40 5.86 3.54
CA ASN A 187 32.35 5.81 2.42
C ASN A 187 32.96 4.42 2.28
N LEU A 188 32.10 3.45 1.91
CA LEU A 188 32.46 2.03 1.81
C LEU A 188 32.38 1.57 0.36
N ARG A 189 33.42 0.85 -0.10
CA ARG A 189 33.44 0.18 -1.42
C ARG A 189 32.60 -1.10 -1.43
N TYR A 190 32.58 -1.82 -0.31
CA TYR A 190 31.82 -3.06 -0.11
C TYR A 190 30.98 -2.93 1.16
N TYR A 191 29.83 -3.61 1.21
CA TYR A 191 29.17 -3.79 2.49
C TYR A 191 30.05 -4.58 3.48
N PRO A 192 29.87 -4.40 4.80
CA PRO A 192 30.57 -5.18 5.82
C PRO A 192 30.37 -6.69 5.61
N ARG A 193 31.35 -7.50 6.04
CA ARG A 193 31.32 -8.96 5.79
C ARG A 193 30.23 -9.69 6.59
N ASP A 194 29.84 -9.11 7.71
CA ASP A 194 28.79 -9.55 8.63
C ASP A 194 27.39 -9.02 8.24
N GLU A 195 27.30 -8.12 7.26
CA GLU A 195 26.04 -7.56 6.81
C GLU A 195 25.30 -8.55 5.88
N ALA A 196 24.07 -8.90 6.25
CA ALA A 196 23.20 -9.75 5.45
C ALA A 196 22.59 -8.94 4.30
N VAL A 197 23.28 -8.90 3.16
CA VAL A 197 22.83 -8.12 1.99
C VAL A 197 21.68 -8.83 1.25
N PRO A 198 20.46 -8.24 1.20
CA PRO A 198 19.29 -8.90 0.62
C PRO A 198 19.38 -9.04 -0.90
N THR A 199 19.07 -10.20 -1.44
CA THR A 199 18.99 -10.42 -2.89
C THR A 199 17.66 -9.93 -3.48
N HIS A 200 17.69 -9.29 -4.64
CA HIS A 200 16.48 -8.88 -5.35
C HIS A 200 16.66 -8.99 -6.88
N ARG A 201 15.56 -8.87 -7.63
CA ARG A 201 15.50 -9.05 -9.10
C ARG A 201 16.45 -8.16 -9.92
N GLY A 202 17.00 -7.10 -9.33
CA GLY A 202 17.93 -6.20 -10.02
C GLY A 202 19.38 -6.70 -9.99
N MET A 203 19.67 -7.78 -9.27
CA MET A 203 21.01 -8.35 -9.12
C MET A 203 21.28 -9.56 -10.01
N SER A 204 20.37 -9.89 -10.94
CA SER A 204 20.49 -11.03 -11.86
C SER A 204 21.06 -10.62 -13.22
N GLY A 205 21.51 -11.61 -14.00
CA GLY A 205 22.07 -11.39 -15.34
C GLY A 205 23.38 -10.60 -15.29
N ASP A 206 23.55 -9.65 -16.21
CA ASP A 206 24.75 -8.81 -16.33
C ASP A 206 25.12 -8.05 -15.03
N TRP A 207 24.14 -7.82 -14.15
CA TRP A 207 24.37 -7.18 -12.85
C TRP A 207 25.01 -8.11 -11.82
N ALA A 208 24.86 -9.43 -11.93
CA ALA A 208 25.35 -10.38 -10.93
C ALA A 208 26.89 -10.31 -10.82
N GLU A 209 27.59 -10.23 -11.95
CA GLU A 209 29.06 -10.15 -11.98
C GLU A 209 29.61 -8.82 -11.47
N LEU A 210 28.80 -7.75 -11.55
CA LEU A 210 29.17 -6.43 -11.06
C LEU A 210 28.87 -6.25 -9.56
N VAL A 211 27.76 -6.82 -9.10
CA VAL A 211 27.32 -6.74 -7.70
C VAL A 211 28.22 -7.60 -6.82
N TYR A 212 28.69 -8.73 -7.32
CA TYR A 212 29.50 -9.67 -6.56
C TYR A 212 30.94 -9.74 -7.09
N GLN A 213 31.90 -9.34 -6.26
CA GLN A 213 33.33 -9.43 -6.58
C GLN A 213 34.04 -10.34 -5.58
N GLY A 214 34.95 -11.18 -6.06
CA GLY A 214 35.87 -11.90 -5.20
C GLY A 214 36.90 -10.94 -4.59
N ASP A 215 37.18 -11.09 -3.29
CA ASP A 215 38.36 -10.47 -2.70
C ASP A 215 39.61 -11.34 -2.85
N LYS A 216 40.74 -10.85 -2.32
CA LYS A 216 42.05 -11.52 -2.41
C LYS A 216 42.09 -12.88 -1.74
N ASP A 217 41.14 -13.15 -0.83
CA ASP A 217 41.02 -14.40 -0.09
C ASP A 217 40.02 -15.37 -0.77
N GLY A 218 39.47 -14.98 -1.93
CA GLY A 218 38.48 -15.77 -2.67
C GLY A 218 37.06 -15.64 -2.14
N HIS A 219 36.80 -14.75 -1.17
CA HIS A 219 35.45 -14.56 -0.63
C HIS A 219 34.63 -13.61 -1.50
N ARG A 220 33.34 -13.96 -1.68
CA ARG A 220 32.39 -13.16 -2.43
C ARG A 220 31.98 -11.94 -1.61
N ARG A 221 32.20 -10.74 -2.15
CA ARG A 221 31.87 -9.44 -1.54
C ARG A 221 30.83 -8.72 -2.37
N VAL A 222 29.92 -8.01 -1.70
CA VAL A 222 28.92 -7.18 -2.39
C VAL A 222 29.45 -5.76 -2.56
N VAL A 223 29.59 -5.34 -3.82
CA VAL A 223 29.99 -3.97 -4.18
C VAL A 223 28.83 -3.03 -3.87
N ARG A 224 29.01 -2.17 -2.87
CA ARG A 224 27.93 -1.34 -2.33
C ARG A 224 27.28 -0.47 -3.40
N MET A 225 28.08 0.28 -4.15
CA MET A 225 27.56 1.22 -5.15
C MET A 225 26.77 0.51 -6.26
N VAL A 226 27.25 -0.66 -6.71
CA VAL A 226 26.57 -1.43 -7.76
C VAL A 226 25.26 -2.02 -7.24
N TYR A 227 25.27 -2.55 -6.02
CA TYR A 227 24.05 -3.01 -5.34
C TYR A 227 23.01 -1.89 -5.22
N GLU A 228 23.43 -0.69 -4.79
CA GLU A 228 22.53 0.46 -4.64
C GLU A 228 21.90 0.86 -5.97
N ILE A 229 22.70 0.94 -7.03
CA ILE A 229 22.21 1.26 -8.38
C ILE A 229 21.24 0.21 -8.89
N ALA A 230 21.60 -1.07 -8.79
CA ALA A 230 20.74 -2.20 -9.19
C ALA A 230 19.40 -2.20 -8.44
N THR A 231 19.45 -1.91 -7.13
CA THR A 231 18.26 -1.81 -6.28
C THR A 231 17.38 -0.64 -6.68
N LEU A 232 17.95 0.55 -6.86
CA LEU A 232 17.21 1.77 -7.19
C LEU A 232 16.65 1.71 -8.62
N GLN A 233 17.33 1.05 -9.55
CA GLN A 233 16.81 0.79 -10.90
C GLN A 233 15.65 -0.21 -10.87
N ALA A 234 15.79 -1.34 -10.17
CA ALA A 234 14.71 -2.30 -10.01
C ALA A 234 13.49 -1.66 -9.34
N LEU A 235 13.71 -0.83 -8.33
CA LEU A 235 12.66 -0.06 -7.67
C LEU A 235 12.00 0.94 -8.63
N ARG A 236 12.79 1.68 -9.41
CA ARG A 236 12.30 2.61 -10.43
C ARG A 236 11.44 1.90 -11.49
N GLU A 237 11.82 0.70 -11.90
CA GLU A 237 11.07 -0.12 -12.86
C GLU A 237 9.77 -0.66 -12.27
N GLN A 238 9.80 -1.14 -11.04
CA GLN A 238 8.60 -1.58 -10.31
C GLN A 238 7.63 -0.42 -10.06
N LEU A 239 8.15 0.78 -9.79
CA LEU A 239 7.35 2.00 -9.70
C LEU A 239 6.77 2.45 -11.05
N ARG A 240 7.32 1.98 -12.18
CA ARG A 240 6.81 2.25 -13.54
C ARG A 240 5.72 1.28 -13.97
N TRP A 241 5.72 0.05 -13.47
CA TRP A 241 4.72 -0.97 -13.79
C TRP A 241 3.64 -1.06 -12.69
N LYS A 242 2.57 -0.27 -12.86
CA LYS A 242 1.16 -0.50 -12.43
C LYS A 242 0.80 -1.21 -11.09
N GLU A 243 1.67 -1.36 -10.09
CA GLU A 243 1.34 -2.21 -8.92
C GLU A 243 1.49 -1.56 -7.53
N ILE A 244 1.95 -0.31 -7.42
CA ILE A 244 1.90 0.45 -6.15
C ILE A 244 1.39 1.86 -6.38
N GLY A 245 0.18 2.15 -5.89
CA GLY A 245 -0.36 3.51 -5.83
C GLY A 245 0.16 4.25 -4.60
N VAL A 246 1.04 5.24 -4.79
CA VAL A 246 1.36 6.20 -3.73
C VAL A 246 0.24 7.24 -3.69
N VAL A 247 -0.34 7.49 -2.52
CA VAL A 247 -1.29 8.59 -2.33
C VAL A 247 -0.57 9.90 -2.65
N GLY A 248 -0.95 10.55 -3.76
CA GLY A 248 -0.25 11.72 -4.33
C GLY A 248 0.63 11.42 -5.56
N ALA A 249 0.68 10.18 -6.08
CA ALA A 249 1.39 9.81 -7.30
C ALA A 249 0.87 10.49 -8.58
N ASP A 250 -0.29 11.14 -8.50
CA ASP A 250 -0.86 11.95 -9.59
C ASP A 250 0.11 13.08 -10.04
N LYS A 251 1.11 13.41 -9.21
CA LYS A 251 2.18 14.35 -9.55
C LYS A 251 3.26 13.78 -10.50
N TRP A 252 3.37 12.46 -10.65
CA TRP A 252 4.47 11.81 -11.39
C TRP A 252 4.02 10.62 -12.26
N ARG A 253 2.94 10.78 -13.03
CA ARG A 253 2.98 10.27 -14.42
C ARG A 253 4.30 10.77 -15.06
N ASN A 254 4.78 10.14 -16.13
CA ASN A 254 5.65 10.89 -17.03
C ASN A 254 4.76 11.50 -18.12
N PRO A 255 4.04 12.62 -17.86
CA PRO A 255 3.15 13.24 -18.84
C PRO A 255 3.90 13.71 -20.09
N ALA A 256 5.24 13.74 -20.07
CA ALA A 256 6.04 14.04 -21.25
C ALA A 256 6.01 12.92 -22.31
N GLN A 257 5.58 11.70 -21.97
CA GLN A 257 5.47 10.58 -22.90
C GLN A 257 4.01 10.16 -23.20
N ASP A 258 3.05 10.64 -22.40
CA ASP A 258 1.62 10.33 -22.60
C ASP A 258 0.95 11.19 -23.67
N LEU A 259 1.63 12.26 -24.07
CA LEU A 259 1.16 13.23 -25.04
C LEU A 259 2.08 13.15 -26.26
N PRO A 260 1.53 13.24 -27.48
CA PRO A 260 2.34 13.48 -28.66
C PRO A 260 3.32 14.63 -28.42
N THR A 261 4.53 14.54 -28.94
CA THR A 261 5.57 15.57 -28.74
C THR A 261 5.13 16.96 -29.20
N ASP A 262 4.16 17.03 -30.12
CA ASP A 262 3.52 18.24 -30.66
C ASP A 262 2.27 18.70 -29.88
N PHE A 263 1.90 18.05 -28.76
CA PHE A 263 0.64 18.30 -28.07
C PHE A 263 0.46 19.74 -27.59
N LYS A 264 1.51 20.38 -27.09
CA LYS A 264 1.43 21.79 -26.62
C LYS A 264 1.11 22.73 -27.78
N GLU A 265 1.64 22.46 -28.96
CA GLU A 265 1.48 23.28 -30.16
C GLU A 265 0.15 22.99 -30.86
N ARG A 266 -0.33 21.75 -30.81
CA ARG A 266 -1.56 21.29 -31.49
C ARG A 266 -2.70 20.95 -30.54
N ARG A 267 -2.70 21.53 -29.34
CA ARG A 267 -3.68 21.25 -28.28
C ARG A 267 -5.13 21.35 -28.79
N VAL A 268 -5.44 22.38 -29.57
CA VAL A 268 -6.77 22.61 -30.17
C VAL A 268 -7.19 21.45 -31.07
N GLU A 269 -6.28 20.99 -31.92
CA GLU A 269 -6.56 19.92 -32.88
C GLU A 269 -6.73 18.55 -32.20
N HIS A 270 -5.90 18.25 -31.18
CA HIS A 270 -6.03 17.00 -30.42
C HIS A 270 -7.36 16.93 -29.67
N TYR A 271 -7.76 18.03 -29.01
CA TYR A 271 -9.04 18.11 -28.32
C TYR A 271 -10.23 18.04 -29.29
N GLY A 272 -10.12 18.67 -30.47
CA GLY A 272 -11.10 18.56 -31.54
C GLY A 272 -11.29 17.12 -32.04
N LYS A 273 -10.20 16.37 -32.24
CA LYS A 273 -10.24 14.94 -32.63
C LYS A 273 -10.91 14.06 -31.57
N LEU A 274 -10.67 14.36 -30.29
CA LEU A 274 -11.29 13.65 -29.17
C LEU A 274 -12.74 14.10 -28.89
N ARG A 275 -13.22 15.14 -29.60
CA ARG A 275 -14.51 15.80 -29.33
C ARG A 275 -14.63 16.22 -27.86
N LYS A 276 -13.54 16.78 -27.30
CA LYS A 276 -13.48 17.28 -25.93
C LYS A 276 -13.26 18.80 -25.91
N PRO A 277 -13.87 19.53 -24.97
CA PRO A 277 -13.67 20.97 -24.85
C PRO A 277 -12.27 21.27 -24.31
N LEU A 278 -11.73 22.44 -24.68
CA LEU A 278 -10.42 22.88 -24.22
C LEU A 278 -10.43 23.30 -22.75
N ASP A 279 -11.55 23.80 -22.26
CA ASP A 279 -11.76 24.11 -20.86
C ASP A 279 -12.14 22.82 -20.12
N PRO A 280 -11.35 22.37 -19.13
CA PRO A 280 -11.71 21.21 -18.32
C PRO A 280 -13.02 21.39 -17.55
N THR A 281 -13.40 22.63 -17.22
CA THR A 281 -14.64 22.94 -16.50
C THR A 281 -15.86 22.60 -17.34
N GLU A 282 -15.86 22.99 -18.63
CA GLU A 282 -16.93 22.64 -19.58
C GLU A 282 -17.11 21.12 -19.72
N PHE A 283 -16.02 20.35 -19.70
CA PHE A 283 -16.09 18.89 -19.76
C PHE A 283 -16.72 18.29 -18.49
N ILE A 284 -16.28 18.76 -17.33
CA ILE A 284 -16.75 18.27 -16.02
C ILE A 284 -18.24 18.60 -15.86
N ASP A 285 -18.62 19.83 -16.17
CA ASP A 285 -20.01 20.28 -16.04
C ASP A 285 -20.92 19.47 -16.97
N ALA A 286 -20.54 19.28 -18.24
CA ALA A 286 -21.31 18.46 -19.19
C ALA A 286 -21.49 17.02 -18.69
N MET A 287 -20.44 16.40 -18.16
CA MET A 287 -20.51 15.03 -17.63
C MET A 287 -21.36 14.94 -16.35
N CYS A 288 -21.29 15.95 -15.47
CA CYS A 288 -22.13 16.02 -14.29
C CYS A 288 -23.61 16.21 -14.65
N GLU A 289 -23.92 17.05 -15.64
CA GLU A 289 -25.28 17.25 -16.13
C GLU A 289 -25.83 16.00 -16.82
N GLU A 290 -25.03 15.32 -17.65
CA GLU A 290 -25.42 14.04 -18.27
C GLU A 290 -25.74 13.01 -17.19
N MET A 291 -24.86 12.85 -16.19
CA MET A 291 -25.09 11.92 -15.10
C MET A 291 -26.33 12.26 -14.26
N ARG A 292 -26.57 13.55 -13.96
CA ARG A 292 -27.78 13.98 -13.25
C ARG A 292 -29.03 13.68 -14.07
N THR A 293 -29.01 14.02 -15.36
CA THR A 293 -30.12 13.78 -16.28
C THR A 293 -30.45 12.29 -16.37
N GLU A 294 -29.45 11.43 -16.52
CA GLU A 294 -29.65 9.97 -16.60
C GLU A 294 -30.12 9.38 -15.27
N LEU A 295 -29.62 9.89 -14.13
CA LEU A 295 -30.10 9.47 -12.82
C LEU A 295 -31.54 9.94 -12.55
N GLU A 296 -31.91 11.13 -12.97
CA GLU A 296 -33.28 11.65 -12.89
C GLU A 296 -34.22 10.86 -13.81
N ALA A 297 -33.79 10.56 -15.04
CA ALA A 297 -34.54 9.74 -15.97
C ALA A 297 -34.74 8.32 -15.42
N LEU A 298 -33.68 7.73 -14.86
CA LEU A 298 -33.77 6.45 -14.15
C LEU A 298 -34.76 6.55 -13.00
N HIS A 299 -34.59 7.52 -12.10
CA HIS A 299 -35.48 7.72 -10.95
C HIS A 299 -36.95 7.87 -11.35
N ALA A 300 -37.24 8.61 -12.42
CA ALA A 300 -38.58 8.78 -12.97
C ALA A 300 -39.14 7.51 -13.65
N ALA A 301 -38.27 6.63 -14.14
CA ALA A 301 -38.65 5.35 -14.74
C ALA A 301 -38.89 4.25 -13.70
N LEU A 302 -38.20 4.27 -12.55
CA LEU A 302 -38.29 3.21 -11.53
C LEU A 302 -39.73 2.92 -11.07
N PRO A 303 -40.61 3.90 -10.77
CA PRO A 303 -42.00 3.63 -10.37
C PRO A 303 -42.86 2.97 -11.45
N LYS A 304 -42.45 3.04 -12.72
CA LYS A 304 -43.18 2.49 -13.87
C LYS A 304 -42.78 1.05 -14.18
N ALA A 305 -41.70 0.55 -13.56
CA ALA A 305 -41.20 -0.79 -13.79
C ALA A 305 -42.04 -1.82 -13.00
N SER A 306 -42.93 -2.53 -13.69
CA SER A 306 -43.80 -3.56 -13.09
C SER A 306 -43.05 -4.74 -12.46
N TRP A 307 -41.78 -4.93 -12.84
CA TRP A 307 -40.89 -5.96 -12.31
C TRP A 307 -40.07 -5.52 -11.09
N LEU A 308 -40.21 -4.27 -10.64
CA LEU A 308 -39.37 -3.68 -9.59
C LEU A 308 -40.23 -3.10 -8.46
N GLU A 309 -39.91 -3.48 -7.22
CA GLU A 309 -40.53 -2.94 -6.02
C GLU A 309 -39.44 -2.38 -5.09
N ILE A 310 -39.50 -1.07 -4.80
CA ILE A 310 -38.57 -0.38 -3.88
C ILE A 310 -39.33 0.08 -2.64
N LYS A 311 -38.82 -0.25 -1.45
CA LYS A 311 -39.40 0.08 -0.14
C LYS A 311 -38.33 0.63 0.82
N GLU A 312 -38.67 1.62 1.62
CA GLU A 312 -37.80 2.10 2.69
C GLU A 312 -37.80 1.14 3.88
N ARG A 313 -36.78 0.27 3.97
CA ARG A 313 -36.55 -0.66 5.10
C ARG A 313 -35.08 -1.05 5.23
N LYS A 314 -34.66 -1.44 6.44
CA LYS A 314 -33.26 -1.82 6.76
C LYS A 314 -32.72 -3.01 5.95
N GLN A 315 -33.56 -3.94 5.51
CA GLN A 315 -33.17 -5.09 4.68
C GLN A 315 -34.25 -5.42 3.65
N GLY A 316 -33.84 -5.84 2.45
CA GLY A 316 -34.74 -6.19 1.35
C GLY A 316 -35.43 -4.98 0.70
N ALA A 317 -34.82 -3.79 0.73
CA ALA A 317 -35.39 -2.57 0.18
C ALA A 317 -35.71 -2.64 -1.32
N ILE A 318 -35.07 -3.55 -2.06
CA ILE A 318 -35.25 -3.76 -3.50
C ILE A 318 -35.74 -5.19 -3.72
N LYS A 319 -36.83 -5.37 -4.46
CA LYS A 319 -37.35 -6.67 -4.86
C LYS A 319 -37.60 -6.68 -6.37
N LEU A 320 -37.18 -7.76 -7.02
CA LEU A 320 -37.32 -7.99 -8.46
C LEU A 320 -38.36 -9.10 -8.70
N ALA A 321 -39.16 -8.98 -9.75
CA ALA A 321 -40.00 -10.06 -10.21
C ALA A 321 -39.11 -11.22 -10.72
N PRO A 322 -39.51 -12.49 -10.51
CA PRO A 322 -38.80 -13.64 -11.07
C PRO A 322 -38.69 -13.51 -12.59
N LEU A 323 -37.50 -13.79 -13.14
CA LEU A 323 -37.29 -13.84 -14.58
C LEU A 323 -38.23 -14.88 -15.20
N ALA A 324 -38.83 -14.54 -16.35
CA ALA A 324 -39.58 -15.51 -17.13
C ALA A 324 -38.63 -16.67 -17.52
N PRO A 325 -39.08 -17.94 -17.44
CA PRO A 325 -38.28 -19.06 -17.89
C PRO A 325 -37.84 -18.84 -19.33
N LEU A 326 -36.54 -18.96 -19.60
CA LEU A 326 -36.04 -18.97 -20.96
C LEU A 326 -36.67 -20.16 -21.69
N GLY A 327 -37.15 -19.94 -22.92
CA GLY A 327 -37.68 -21.03 -23.75
C GLY A 327 -36.61 -22.12 -23.94
N GLU A 328 -37.05 -23.36 -24.13
CA GLU A 328 -36.14 -24.51 -24.31
C GLU A 328 -35.06 -24.19 -25.35
N PRO A 329 -33.77 -24.31 -24.99
CA PRO A 329 -32.67 -24.28 -25.94
C PRO A 329 -32.95 -25.24 -27.10
N ARG A 330 -32.92 -24.73 -28.34
CA ARG A 330 -33.22 -25.49 -29.57
C ARG A 330 -32.42 -26.79 -29.74
N ASN A 331 -31.30 -26.94 -29.03
CA ASN A 331 -30.40 -28.07 -29.12
C ASN A 331 -30.60 -29.14 -28.04
N LEU A 332 -31.47 -28.94 -27.05
CA LEU A 332 -31.72 -29.94 -25.99
C LEU A 332 -32.45 -31.21 -26.49
N ARG A 333 -33.14 -31.14 -27.62
CA ARG A 333 -33.80 -32.30 -28.25
C ARG A 333 -32.87 -33.15 -29.14
N LYS A 334 -31.58 -32.80 -29.19
CA LYS A 334 -30.55 -33.48 -30.00
C LYS A 334 -29.48 -34.19 -29.17
N LEU A 335 -29.56 -34.10 -27.84
CA LEU A 335 -28.86 -34.97 -26.89
C LEU A 335 -29.77 -36.12 -26.53
#